data_AF-A0A832SNY3-F1
#
_entry.id   AF-A0A832SNY3-F1
#
_cell.length_a   1.000
_cell.length_b   1.000
_cell.length_c   1.000
_cell.angle_alpha   90.00
_cell.angle_beta   90.00
_cell.angle_gamma   90.00
#
_symmetry.space_group_name_H-M   'P 1'
#
loop_
_entity.id
_entity.type
_entity.pdbx_description
1 polymer ?
#
loop_
_entity_poly.entity_id
_entity_poly.type
_entity_poly.pdbx_seq_one_letter_code
_entity_poly.pdbx_strand_id
1 'polypeptide(L)'
;MSLIVKYILNKNPIKDKITSFFGNLQTIFLCIAIFGLFNTESTVLLNNLDSIGILFVPVILFFIINFLVDYIVARKMKFTYENYASLTLTTLARNSPLALAIAISSFPHNELIAIALVIGPLIELPVLYIVSRILLRIRKNYKGVET
;
A
#
# COMPACT_ATOMS: atom_id res chain seq x y z
N MET A 1 28.72 -11.89 4.16
CA MET A 1 27.60 -12.08 3.21
C MET A 1 27.33 -10.86 2.33
N SER A 2 27.36 -9.62 2.86
CA SER A 2 27.13 -8.37 2.10
C SER A 2 28.12 -8.11 0.94
N LEU A 3 29.40 -8.44 1.10
CA LEU A 3 30.44 -8.17 0.07
C LEU A 3 30.30 -9.04 -1.20
N ILE A 4 29.92 -10.31 -1.04
CA ILE A 4 29.71 -11.25 -2.15
C ILE A 4 28.53 -10.79 -3.02
N VAL A 5 27.45 -10.36 -2.37
CA VAL A 5 26.26 -9.81 -3.04
C VAL A 5 26.60 -8.54 -3.80
N LYS A 6 27.36 -7.63 -3.18
CA LYS A 6 27.80 -6.38 -3.82
C LYS A 6 28.72 -6.63 -5.02
N TYR A 7 29.61 -7.61 -4.95
CA TYR A 7 30.54 -7.97 -6.03
C TYR A 7 29.81 -8.59 -7.24
N ILE A 8 28.83 -9.46 -7.00
CA ILE A 8 28.00 -10.08 -8.05
C ILE A 8 27.07 -9.04 -8.72
N LEU A 9 26.57 -8.05 -7.96
CA LEU A 9 25.67 -7.00 -8.47
C LEU A 9 26.36 -5.85 -9.21
N ASN A 10 27.70 -5.69 -9.09
CA ASN A 10 28.42 -4.53 -9.61
C ASN A 10 28.85 -4.66 -11.09
N LYS A 11 28.70 -5.83 -11.70
CA LYS A 11 28.93 -6.04 -13.13
C LYS A 11 27.76 -6.80 -13.72
N ASN A 12 26.78 -6.12 -14.33
CA ASN A 12 26.08 -6.70 -15.49
C ASN A 12 25.07 -5.76 -16.18
N PRO A 13 25.11 -5.62 -17.53
CA PRO A 13 24.04 -5.01 -18.34
C PRO A 13 22.71 -5.79 -18.28
N ILE A 14 22.73 -6.98 -17.68
CA ILE A 14 21.56 -7.84 -17.42
C ILE A 14 20.64 -7.21 -16.37
N LYS A 15 21.20 -6.46 -15.40
CA LYS A 15 20.42 -5.81 -14.34
C LYS A 15 19.45 -4.78 -14.92
N ASP A 16 19.90 -3.95 -15.87
CA ASP A 16 19.06 -2.91 -16.45
C ASP A 16 17.95 -3.51 -17.33
N LYS A 17 18.24 -4.60 -18.04
CA LYS A 17 17.25 -5.34 -18.83
C LYS A 17 16.20 -6.02 -17.95
N ILE A 18 16.61 -6.62 -16.83
CA ILE A 18 15.70 -7.21 -15.83
C ILE A 18 14.86 -6.13 -15.17
N THR A 19 15.47 -5.03 -14.72
CA THR A 19 14.75 -3.95 -14.01
C THR A 19 13.71 -3.29 -14.91
N SER A 20 14.05 -3.05 -16.19
CA SER A 20 13.12 -2.54 -17.21
C SER A 20 11.98 -3.51 -17.51
N PHE A 21 12.28 -4.81 -17.64
CA PHE A 21 11.27 -5.85 -17.87
C PHE A 21 10.29 -5.97 -16.69
N PHE A 22 10.80 -6.06 -15.46
CA PHE A 22 9.96 -6.15 -14.26
C PHE A 22 9.17 -4.87 -14.00
N GLY A 23 9.71 -3.68 -14.29
CA GLY A 23 8.97 -2.43 -14.16
C GLY A 23 7.73 -2.35 -15.07
N ASN A 24 7.89 -2.74 -16.33
CA ASN A 24 6.77 -2.78 -17.28
C ASN A 24 5.76 -3.88 -16.95
N LEU A 25 6.23 -5.09 -16.62
CA LEU A 25 5.35 -6.19 -16.22
C LEU A 25 4.59 -5.88 -14.93
N GLN A 26 5.23 -5.31 -13.92
CA GLN A 26 4.58 -5.00 -12.64
C GLN A 26 3.38 -4.07 -12.83
N THR A 27 3.53 -3.06 -13.70
CA THR A 27 2.44 -2.14 -14.03
C THR A 27 1.28 -2.86 -14.73
N ILE A 28 1.59 -3.73 -15.69
CA ILE A 28 0.59 -4.54 -16.41
C ILE A 28 -0.14 -5.49 -15.45
N PHE A 29 0.59 -6.19 -14.59
CA PHE A 29 0.03 -7.09 -13.58
C PHE A 29 -0.87 -6.34 -12.59
N LEU A 30 -0.47 -5.15 -12.16
CA LEU A 30 -1.29 -4.30 -11.29
C LEU A 30 -2.60 -3.90 -11.98
N CYS A 31 -2.54 -3.49 -13.25
CA CYS A 31 -3.74 -3.16 -14.03
C CYS A 31 -4.68 -4.36 -14.18
N ILE A 32 -4.14 -5.55 -14.49
CA ILE A 32 -4.93 -6.78 -14.61
C ILE A 32 -5.56 -7.15 -13.26
N ALA A 33 -4.83 -7.03 -12.15
CA ALA A 33 -5.34 -7.31 -10.82
C ALA A 33 -6.47 -6.35 -10.41
N ILE A 34 -6.30 -5.04 -10.65
CA ILE A 34 -7.34 -4.03 -10.41
C ILE A 34 -8.57 -4.34 -11.28
N PHE A 35 -8.36 -4.63 -12.57
CA PHE A 35 -9.45 -4.98 -13.48
C PHE A 35 -10.20 -6.25 -13.03
N GLY A 36 -9.47 -7.29 -12.59
CA GLY A 36 -10.06 -8.52 -12.06
C GLY A 36 -10.89 -8.27 -10.80
N LEU A 37 -10.37 -7.49 -9.85
CA LEU A 37 -11.10 -7.11 -8.63
C LEU A 37 -12.41 -6.39 -8.94
N PHE A 38 -12.39 -5.45 -9.90
CA PHE A 38 -13.62 -4.77 -10.34
C PHE A 38 -14.59 -5.72 -11.04
N ASN A 39 -14.10 -6.66 -11.84
CA ASN A 39 -14.96 -7.59 -12.58
C ASN A 39 -15.73 -8.51 -11.62
N THR A 40 -15.02 -9.12 -10.67
CA THR A 40 -15.59 -10.09 -9.71
C THR A 40 -16.62 -9.44 -8.79
N GLU A 41 -16.41 -8.19 -8.38
CA GLU A 41 -17.25 -7.55 -7.36
C GLU A 41 -18.19 -6.47 -7.92
N SER A 42 -18.25 -6.30 -9.24
CA SER A 42 -19.01 -5.24 -9.93
C SER A 42 -20.49 -5.17 -9.55
N THR A 43 -21.16 -6.32 -9.43
CA THR A 43 -22.59 -6.41 -9.09
C THR A 43 -22.86 -6.05 -7.64
N VAL A 44 -21.94 -6.40 -6.73
CA VAL A 44 -22.03 -6.12 -5.29
C VAL A 44 -21.75 -4.65 -5.00
N LEU A 45 -20.77 -4.04 -5.70
CA LEU A 45 -20.49 -2.62 -5.61
C LEU A 45 -21.71 -1.78 -6.01
N LEU A 46 -22.33 -2.08 -7.15
CA LEU A 46 -23.44 -1.29 -7.70
C LEU A 46 -24.71 -1.37 -6.84
N ASN A 47 -24.96 -2.50 -6.19
CA ASN A 47 -26.16 -2.68 -5.36
C ASN A 47 -26.04 -2.05 -3.95
N ASN A 48 -24.82 -1.72 -3.48
CA ASN A 48 -24.57 -1.23 -2.12
C ASN A 48 -23.78 0.10 -2.09
N LEU A 49 -23.86 0.90 -3.17
CA LEU A 49 -23.12 2.17 -3.32
C LEU A 49 -23.26 3.10 -2.11
N ASP A 50 -24.46 3.23 -1.55
CA ASP A 50 -24.73 4.10 -0.40
C ASP A 50 -23.99 3.63 0.87
N SER A 51 -24.05 2.31 1.15
CA SER A 51 -23.35 1.69 2.28
C SER A 51 -21.83 1.75 2.12
N ILE A 52 -21.33 1.58 0.90
CA ILE A 52 -19.91 1.70 0.57
C ILE A 52 -19.45 3.16 0.75
N GLY A 53 -20.25 4.13 0.33
CA GLY A 53 -19.98 5.56 0.52
C GLY A 53 -19.76 5.93 1.99
N ILE A 54 -20.54 5.35 2.89
CA ILE A 54 -20.36 5.53 4.34
C ILE A 54 -19.04 4.91 4.82
N LEU A 55 -18.62 3.77 4.25
CA LEU A 55 -17.36 3.09 4.60
C LEU A 55 -16.10 3.83 4.11
N PHE A 56 -16.21 4.67 3.07
CA PHE A 56 -15.07 5.48 2.61
C PHE A 56 -14.55 6.42 3.70
N VAL A 57 -15.43 7.01 4.50
CA VAL A 57 -15.08 7.98 5.55
C VAL A 57 -14.14 7.37 6.60
N PRO A 58 -14.48 6.25 7.29
CA PRO A 58 -13.60 5.64 8.28
C PRO A 58 -12.30 5.11 7.65
N VAL A 59 -12.35 4.61 6.41
CA VAL A 59 -11.14 4.12 5.72
C VAL A 59 -10.17 5.27 5.42
N ILE A 60 -10.65 6.38 4.87
CA ILE A 60 -9.81 7.56 4.60
C ILE A 60 -9.26 8.13 5.91
N LEU A 61 -10.10 8.26 6.94
CA LEU A 61 -9.65 8.70 8.26
C LEU A 61 -8.56 7.80 8.82
N PHE A 62 -8.71 6.48 8.71
CA PHE A 62 -7.67 5.53 9.11
C PHE A 62 -6.33 5.83 8.43
N PHE A 63 -6.31 6.03 7.11
CA PHE A 63 -5.07 6.35 6.39
C PHE A 63 -4.46 7.69 6.82
N ILE A 64 -5.29 8.73 6.97
CA ILE A 64 -4.84 10.06 7.38
C ILE A 64 -4.26 10.02 8.80
N ILE A 65 -4.95 9.37 9.73
CA ILE A 65 -4.53 9.26 11.13
C ILE A 65 -3.20 8.52 11.22
N ASN A 66 -3.07 7.36 10.57
CA ASN A 66 -1.81 6.60 10.60
C ASN A 66 -0.66 7.40 9.99
N PHE A 67 -0.89 8.07 8.85
CA PHE A 67 0.14 8.92 8.25
C PHE A 67 0.60 10.07 9.18
N LEU A 68 -0.34 10.70 9.90
CA LEU A 68 -0.03 11.73 10.90
C LEU A 68 0.74 11.15 12.09
N VAL A 69 0.34 9.97 12.58
CA VAL A 69 1.02 9.27 13.67
C VAL A 69 2.46 8.94 13.27
N ASP A 70 2.66 8.35 12.09
CA ASP A 70 3.99 8.03 11.56
C ASP A 70 4.86 9.29 11.45
N TYR A 71 4.30 10.40 10.96
CA TYR A 71 4.99 11.68 10.90
C TYR A 71 5.43 12.20 12.28
N ILE A 72 4.54 12.15 13.27
CA ILE A 72 4.85 12.59 14.64
C ILE A 72 5.93 11.71 15.26
N VAL A 73 5.80 10.39 15.11
CA VAL A 73 6.77 9.40 15.61
C VAL A 73 8.13 9.62 14.97
N ALA A 74 8.18 9.73 13.64
CA ALA A 74 9.42 9.96 12.90
C ALA A 74 10.10 11.27 13.32
N ARG A 75 9.33 12.34 13.56
CA ARG A 75 9.88 13.63 14.02
C ARG A 75 10.41 13.56 15.46
N LYS A 76 9.68 12.90 16.38
CA LYS A 76 10.11 12.73 17.77
C LYS A 76 11.35 11.87 17.89
N MET A 77 11.43 10.80 17.10
CA MET A 77 12.56 9.86 17.10
C MET A 77 13.69 10.26 16.14
N LYS A 78 13.57 11.39 15.43
CA LYS A 78 14.56 11.91 14.47
C LYS A 78 14.98 10.88 13.41
N PHE A 79 14.00 10.18 12.83
CA PHE A 79 14.27 9.17 11.81
C PHE A 79 14.93 9.76 10.56
N THR A 80 15.77 8.96 9.90
CA THR A 80 16.22 9.24 8.54
C THR A 80 15.03 9.17 7.57
N TYR A 81 15.16 9.77 6.39
CA TYR A 81 14.12 9.68 5.35
C TYR A 81 13.73 8.21 5.06
N GLU A 82 14.73 7.33 5.00
CA GLU A 82 14.58 5.91 4.69
C GLU A 82 13.74 5.21 5.75
N ASN A 83 14.03 5.46 7.03
CA ASN A 83 13.27 4.89 8.15
C ASN A 83 11.85 5.46 8.21
N TYR A 84 11.67 6.76 7.95
CA TYR A 84 10.33 7.37 7.89
C TYR A 84 9.49 6.79 6.74
N ALA A 85 10.06 6.69 5.54
CA ALA A 85 9.38 6.14 4.38
C ALA A 85 9.05 4.66 4.57
N SER A 86 9.97 3.88 5.15
CA SER A 86 9.73 2.46 5.46
C SER A 86 8.65 2.30 6.51
N LEU A 87 8.70 3.05 7.62
CA LEU A 87 7.67 3.03 8.66
C LEU A 87 6.30 3.33 8.05
N THR A 88 6.19 4.44 7.32
CA THR A 88 4.93 4.91 6.74
C THR A 88 4.34 3.86 5.78
N LEU A 89 5.15 3.29 4.88
CA LEU A 89 4.63 2.28 3.95
C LEU A 89 4.27 0.98 4.65
N THR A 90 4.98 0.57 5.70
CA THR A 90 4.65 -0.63 6.47
C THR A 90 3.37 -0.45 7.30
N THR A 91 3.20 0.69 7.98
CA THR A 91 1.99 0.97 8.75
C THR A 91 0.75 1.04 7.86
N LEU A 92 0.88 1.60 6.66
CA LEU A 92 -0.25 1.74 5.73
C LEU A 92 -0.55 0.48 4.90
N ALA A 93 0.43 -0.39 4.67
CA ALA A 93 0.23 -1.64 3.95
C ALA A 93 -0.50 -2.65 4.83
N ARG A 94 -1.77 -2.93 4.51
CA ARG A 94 -2.60 -3.84 5.29
C ARG A 94 -2.64 -5.22 4.64
N ASN A 95 -2.86 -6.23 5.46
CA ASN A 95 -3.14 -7.57 4.97
C ASN A 95 -4.66 -7.78 4.84
N SER A 96 -5.23 -7.29 3.74
CA SER A 96 -6.67 -7.39 3.45
C SER A 96 -7.16 -8.86 3.36
N PRO A 97 -6.44 -9.81 2.72
CA PRO A 97 -6.86 -11.21 2.69
C PRO A 97 -6.93 -11.87 4.09
N LEU A 98 -5.97 -11.59 4.96
CA LEU A 98 -6.00 -12.09 6.34
C LEU A 98 -7.18 -11.49 7.11
N ALA A 99 -7.43 -10.18 6.96
CA ALA A 99 -8.56 -9.52 7.60
C ALA A 99 -9.91 -10.09 7.13
N LEU A 100 -10.05 -10.39 5.84
CA LEU A 100 -11.23 -11.07 5.28
C LEU A 100 -11.43 -12.46 5.91
N ALA A 101 -10.37 -13.27 6.01
CA ALA A 101 -10.45 -14.58 6.62
C ALA A 101 -10.93 -14.52 8.09
N ILE A 102 -10.40 -13.55 8.86
CA ILE A 102 -10.82 -13.32 10.25
C ILE A 102 -12.28 -12.88 10.31
N ALA A 103 -12.71 -11.97 9.42
CA ALA A 103 -14.07 -11.45 9.40
C ALA A 103 -15.11 -12.52 9.06
N ILE A 104 -14.86 -13.36 8.05
CA ILE A 104 -15.76 -14.46 7.67
C ILE A 104 -15.84 -15.50 8.80
N SER A 105 -14.71 -15.79 9.47
CA SER A 105 -14.67 -16.71 10.60
C SER A 105 -15.42 -16.20 11.84
N SER A 106 -15.30 -14.89 12.12
CA SER A 106 -15.85 -14.29 13.35
C SER A 106 -17.29 -13.77 13.19
N PHE A 107 -17.68 -13.36 11.97
CA PHE A 107 -18.97 -12.74 11.67
C PHE A 107 -19.65 -13.38 10.44
N PRO A 108 -20.00 -14.68 10.51
CA PRO A 108 -20.50 -15.42 9.34
C PRO A 108 -21.85 -14.91 8.80
N HIS A 109 -22.64 -14.21 9.61
CA HIS A 109 -23.95 -13.67 9.22
C HIS A 109 -23.91 -12.20 8.79
N ASN A 110 -22.73 -11.57 8.73
CA ASN A 110 -22.60 -10.15 8.43
C ASN A 110 -21.83 -9.93 7.13
N GLU A 111 -22.52 -10.19 6.02
CA GLU A 111 -21.97 -10.13 4.66
C GLU A 111 -21.39 -8.75 4.32
N LEU A 112 -21.96 -7.67 4.87
CA LEU A 112 -21.48 -6.30 4.66
C LEU A 112 -20.03 -6.09 5.13
N ILE A 113 -19.60 -6.78 6.19
CA ILE A 113 -18.22 -6.69 6.70
C ILE A 113 -17.26 -7.34 5.70
N ALA A 114 -17.61 -8.52 5.19
CA ALA A 114 -16.82 -9.23 4.20
C ALA A 114 -16.70 -8.43 2.89
N ILE A 115 -17.82 -7.88 2.41
CA ILE A 115 -17.87 -7.03 1.22
C ILE A 115 -17.00 -5.79 1.38
N ALA A 116 -17.06 -5.12 2.54
CA ALA A 116 -16.22 -3.95 2.83
C ALA A 116 -14.72 -4.28 2.77
N LEU A 117 -14.32 -5.47 3.23
CA LEU A 117 -12.93 -5.93 3.23
C LEU A 117 -12.44 -6.32 1.83
N VAL A 118 -13.30 -6.91 1.00
CA VAL A 118 -12.96 -7.25 -0.40
C VAL A 118 -12.79 -5.99 -1.26
N ILE A 119 -13.59 -4.95 -1.01
CA ILE A 119 -13.49 -3.66 -1.71
C ILE A 119 -12.32 -2.82 -1.18
N GLY A 120 -11.88 -3.04 0.06
CA GLY A 120 -10.80 -2.30 0.72
C GLY A 120 -9.52 -2.05 -0.12
N PRO A 121 -8.98 -3.06 -0.84
CA PRO A 121 -7.85 -2.91 -1.76
C PRO A 121 -8.05 -1.86 -2.86
N LEU A 122 -9.28 -1.65 -3.34
CA LEU A 122 -9.59 -0.65 -4.37
C LEU A 122 -9.30 0.78 -3.89
N ILE A 123 -9.42 1.01 -2.57
CA ILE A 123 -9.09 2.30 -1.93
C ILE A 123 -7.63 2.34 -1.51
N GLU A 124 -7.13 1.23 -0.96
CA GLU A 124 -5.78 1.12 -0.42
C GLU A 124 -4.70 1.35 -1.48
N LEU A 125 -4.81 0.70 -2.65
CA LEU A 125 -3.79 0.79 -3.70
C LEU A 125 -3.59 2.23 -4.22
N PRO A 126 -4.65 3.00 -4.56
CA PRO A 126 -4.52 4.42 -4.90
C PRO A 126 -3.91 5.26 -3.77
N VAL A 127 -4.32 5.03 -2.52
CA VAL A 127 -3.80 5.80 -1.37
C VAL A 127 -2.31 5.54 -1.19
N LEU A 128 -1.87 4.28 -1.20
CA LEU A 128 -0.44 3.93 -1.12
C LEU A 128 0.36 4.53 -2.27
N TYR A 129 -0.20 4.54 -3.49
CA TYR A 129 0.43 5.22 -4.62
C TYR A 129 0.62 6.71 -4.33
N ILE A 130 -0.42 7.42 -3.90
CA ILE A 130 -0.36 8.85 -3.58
C ILE A 130 0.67 9.10 -2.46
N VAL A 131 0.62 8.34 -1.38
CA VAL A 131 1.56 8.45 -0.25
C VAL A 131 3.00 8.21 -0.72
N SER A 132 3.24 7.19 -1.55
CA SER A 132 4.57 6.94 -2.11
C SER A 132 5.11 8.14 -2.91
N ARG A 133 4.26 8.78 -3.71
CA ARG A 133 4.61 9.99 -4.47
C ARG A 133 4.88 11.18 -3.56
N ILE A 134 4.11 11.34 -2.48
CA ILE A 134 4.34 12.35 -1.46
C ILE A 134 5.69 12.14 -0.78
N LEU A 135 5.99 10.91 -0.33
CA LEU A 135 7.27 10.57 0.28
C LEU A 135 8.45 10.87 -0.66
N LEU A 136 8.36 10.46 -1.93
CA LEU A 136 9.38 10.77 -2.93
C LEU A 136 9.57 12.28 -3.16
N ARG A 137 8.50 13.07 -3.06
CA ARG A 137 8.58 14.53 -3.16
C ARG A 137 9.22 15.15 -1.92
N ILE A 138 8.91 14.63 -0.74
CA ILE A 138 9.49 15.03 0.54
C ILE A 138 10.98 14.71 0.60
N ARG A 139 11.43 13.60 -0.01
CA ARG A 139 12.84 13.17 -0.04
C ARG A 139 13.81 14.30 -0.39
N LYS A 140 13.45 15.15 -1.36
CA LYS A 140 14.32 16.25 -1.84
C LYS A 140 14.59 17.31 -0.77
N ASN A 141 13.69 17.45 0.20
CA ASN A 141 13.72 18.51 1.22
C ASN A 141 13.78 17.94 2.65
N TYR A 142 14.00 16.63 2.82
CA TYR A 142 13.94 15.98 4.12
C TYR A 142 15.22 16.26 4.92
N LYS A 143 15.13 17.20 5.87
CA LYS A 143 16.21 17.54 6.82
C LYS A 143 16.25 16.58 8.01
N GLY A 144 16.19 15.28 7.76
CA GLY A 144 16.45 14.25 8.77
C GLY A 144 17.96 14.03 8.91
N VAL A 145 18.41 13.58 10.09
CA VAL A 145 19.83 13.36 10.41
C VAL A 145 20.49 12.54 9.29
N GLU A 146 21.42 13.15 8.56
CA GLU A 146 22.34 12.44 7.67
C GLU A 146 23.30 11.67 8.58
N THR A 147 23.29 10.33 8.48
CA THR A 147 24.33 9.47 9.07
C THR A 147 25.25 9.00 7.97
#